data_AF-A0A960YLG6-F1
#
_entry.id   AF-A0A960YLG6-F1
#
_cell.length_a   1.000
_cell.length_b   1.000
_cell.length_c   1.000
_cell.angle_alpha   90.00
_cell.angle_beta   90.00
_cell.angle_gamma   90.00
#
_symmetry.space_group_name_H-M   'P 1'
#
loop_
_entity.id
_entity.type
_entity.pdbx_description
1 polymer ?
#
loop_
_entity_poly.entity_id
_entity_poly.type
_entity_poly.pdbx_seq_one_letter_code
_entity_poly.pdbx_strand_id
1 'polypeptide(L)'
;MRRFSVFSAFAASALFLCQCGTNTDSPVYSIFSLFSVAAPAIVDVAPVDISEGYFGTPSYKLRYGFDVKYYVTNLEPEFIGYNLYITTTSLSTEAILSGIGADPYLPLGYEPTFHHGPSEASTTAASLQSARIRSLKPAPGEVPFQVCEKYFFRLQAVLLSGIESQPGPQISACAFYDSTLCPSDSSCN
;
A
#
# COMPACT_ATOMS: atom_id res chain seq x y z
N MET A 1 0.51 36.73 -62.52
CA MET A 1 -0.61 36.46 -61.60
C MET A 1 -0.33 35.17 -60.84
N ARG A 2 -0.47 35.17 -59.50
CA ARG A 2 -0.66 34.06 -58.53
C ARG A 2 0.36 32.89 -58.56
N ARG A 3 1.30 32.77 -57.61
CA ARG A 3 1.21 32.31 -56.19
C ARG A 3 0.93 30.81 -56.02
N PHE A 4 1.57 30.25 -54.97
CA PHE A 4 1.52 28.89 -54.41
C PHE A 4 2.50 27.92 -55.10
N SER A 5 3.50 27.34 -54.43
CA SER A 5 3.40 26.61 -53.16
C SER A 5 4.76 26.54 -52.42
N VAL A 6 4.93 27.36 -51.39
CA VAL A 6 5.95 27.17 -50.34
C VAL A 6 5.20 27.13 -49.01
N PHE A 7 4.50 26.03 -48.73
CA PHE A 7 3.73 25.86 -47.50
C PHE A 7 3.60 24.38 -47.09
N SER A 8 4.65 23.57 -47.32
CA SER A 8 4.63 22.14 -46.96
C SER A 8 5.80 21.67 -46.09
N ALA A 9 6.61 22.61 -45.56
CA ALA A 9 7.74 22.26 -44.70
C ALA A 9 7.60 22.74 -43.23
N PHE A 10 6.52 23.44 -42.88
CA PHE A 10 6.35 24.01 -41.53
C PHE A 10 5.27 23.33 -40.67
N ALA A 11 4.53 22.36 -41.22
CA ALA A 11 3.46 21.66 -40.50
C ALA A 11 3.91 20.36 -39.83
N ALA A 12 5.07 19.80 -40.18
CA ALA A 12 5.58 18.55 -39.60
C ALA A 12 6.40 18.77 -38.31
N SER A 13 6.80 20.01 -38.00
CA SER A 13 7.66 20.33 -36.86
C SER A 13 6.90 20.73 -35.59
N ALA A 14 5.56 20.77 -35.65
CA ALA A 14 4.70 21.25 -34.56
C ALA A 14 3.85 20.16 -33.88
N LEU A 15 4.01 18.88 -34.27
CA LEU A 15 3.17 17.77 -33.78
C LEU A 15 3.86 16.78 -32.82
N PHE A 16 5.07 17.06 -32.35
CA PHE A 16 5.76 16.20 -31.36
C PHE A 16 6.21 16.92 -30.08
N LEU A 17 5.62 18.09 -29.78
CA LEU A 17 5.87 18.84 -28.53
C LEU A 17 4.72 18.71 -27.51
N CYS A 18 3.87 17.68 -27.62
CA CYS A 18 2.81 17.38 -26.64
C CYS A 18 3.00 16.02 -25.95
N GLN A 19 4.17 15.82 -25.36
CA GLN A 19 4.33 14.83 -24.28
C GLN A 19 4.87 15.54 -23.03
N CYS A 20 4.00 16.38 -22.46
CA CYS A 20 4.17 16.87 -21.10
C CYS A 20 3.58 15.85 -20.12
N GLY A 21 4.45 15.34 -19.25
CA GLY A 21 4.14 14.87 -17.90
C GLY A 21 3.85 13.37 -17.76
N THR A 22 4.44 12.63 -16.82
CA THR A 22 5.45 12.95 -15.78
C THR A 22 6.05 11.62 -15.36
N ASN A 23 7.38 11.50 -15.35
CA ASN A 23 8.05 10.46 -14.58
C ASN A 23 7.67 10.66 -13.10
N THR A 24 6.96 9.71 -12.51
CA THR A 24 6.92 9.52 -11.05
C THR A 24 7.58 8.20 -10.69
N ASP A 25 8.77 7.94 -11.25
CA ASP A 25 9.71 6.92 -10.77
C ASP A 25 10.51 7.40 -9.54
N SER A 26 10.26 8.63 -9.08
CA SER A 26 10.77 9.12 -7.81
C SER A 26 9.73 8.90 -6.71
N PRO A 27 10.11 8.33 -5.55
CA PRO A 27 9.21 8.23 -4.41
C PRO A 27 8.78 9.63 -3.94
N VAL A 28 7.59 9.70 -3.36
CA VAL A 28 6.94 10.93 -2.86
C VAL A 28 7.65 11.54 -1.63
N TYR A 29 8.83 11.04 -1.22
CA TYR A 29 9.49 11.45 0.03
C TYR A 29 11.01 11.57 -0.06
N SER A 30 11.57 12.48 0.76
CA SER A 30 13.00 12.86 0.79
C SER A 30 13.92 11.70 1.16
N ILE A 31 15.01 11.53 0.39
CA ILE A 31 16.05 10.49 0.55
C ILE A 31 17.13 10.90 1.58
N PHE A 32 17.09 12.10 2.15
CA PHE A 32 18.11 12.52 3.12
C PHE A 32 17.65 12.29 4.55
N SER A 33 17.93 11.10 5.08
CA SER A 33 18.13 10.93 6.52
C SER A 33 19.52 10.37 6.77
N LEU A 34 20.29 11.08 7.58
CA LEU A 34 21.64 10.68 7.94
C LEU A 34 21.68 9.56 8.99
N PHE A 35 20.56 9.24 9.68
CA PHE A 35 20.40 8.08 10.59
C PHE A 35 18.92 7.73 10.90
N SER A 36 18.03 7.69 9.91
CA SER A 36 16.69 7.12 10.13
C SER A 36 16.35 6.20 8.98
N VAL A 37 16.14 4.93 9.33
CA VAL A 37 15.53 3.92 8.47
C VAL A 37 14.42 4.57 7.64
N ALA A 38 14.51 4.46 6.31
CA ALA A 38 13.61 5.19 5.42
C ALA A 38 12.15 4.73 5.61
N ALA A 39 11.22 5.68 5.67
CA ALA A 39 9.81 5.37 5.80
C ALA A 39 9.30 4.66 4.52
N PRO A 40 8.72 3.46 4.62
CA PRO A 40 8.15 2.76 3.46
C PRO A 40 6.84 3.41 3.00
N ALA A 41 6.39 3.07 1.79
CA ALA A 41 5.11 3.52 1.28
C ALA A 41 4.30 2.35 0.71
N ILE A 42 3.00 2.33 1.01
CA ILE A 42 2.04 1.44 0.36
C ILE A 42 1.62 2.11 -0.96
N VAL A 43 1.65 1.35 -2.04
CA VAL A 43 1.26 1.81 -3.38
C VAL A 43 -0.25 1.72 -3.56
N ASP A 44 -0.84 0.60 -3.13
CA ASP A 44 -2.25 0.29 -3.33
C ASP A 44 -2.75 -0.69 -2.28
N VAL A 45 -4.02 -0.56 -1.90
CA VAL A 45 -4.74 -1.52 -1.07
C VAL A 45 -6.12 -1.74 -1.68
N ALA A 46 -6.35 -2.96 -2.16
CA ALA A 46 -7.59 -3.32 -2.84
C ALA A 46 -8.35 -4.39 -2.06
N PRO A 47 -9.67 -4.27 -1.86
CA PRO A 47 -10.47 -5.32 -1.28
C PRO A 47 -10.54 -6.53 -2.22
N VAL A 48 -10.50 -7.72 -1.65
CA VAL A 48 -10.60 -8.98 -2.38
C VAL A 48 -11.61 -9.89 -1.72
N ASP A 49 -12.50 -10.46 -2.51
CA ASP A 49 -13.43 -11.49 -2.06
C ASP A 49 -12.66 -12.78 -1.72
N ILE A 50 -12.78 -13.20 -0.46
CA ILE A 50 -12.20 -14.44 0.07
C ILE A 50 -13.28 -15.37 0.64
N SER A 51 -14.50 -15.26 0.10
CA SER A 51 -15.66 -16.06 0.49
C SER A 51 -15.57 -17.51 -0.02
N GLU A 52 -14.57 -17.85 -0.82
CA GLU A 52 -14.28 -19.25 -1.15
C GLU A 52 -13.80 -19.99 0.11
N GLY A 53 -14.47 -21.10 0.44
CA GLY A 53 -14.05 -22.02 1.49
C GLY A 53 -12.80 -22.83 1.11
N TYR A 54 -12.29 -23.63 2.04
CA TYR A 54 -11.24 -24.61 1.74
C TYR A 54 -11.72 -25.52 0.59
N PHE A 55 -10.90 -25.71 -0.44
CA PHE A 55 -11.21 -26.47 -1.67
C PHE A 55 -12.19 -25.83 -2.66
N GLY A 56 -12.37 -24.50 -2.63
CA GLY A 56 -13.16 -23.80 -3.66
C GLY A 56 -14.67 -24.01 -3.53
N THR A 57 -15.15 -24.55 -2.41
CA THR A 57 -16.59 -24.61 -2.12
C THR A 57 -17.06 -23.22 -1.71
N PRO A 58 -18.14 -22.68 -2.29
CA PRO A 58 -18.66 -21.37 -1.91
C PRO A 58 -19.08 -21.38 -0.44
N SER A 59 -18.50 -20.48 0.37
CA SER A 59 -18.97 -20.24 1.74
C SER A 59 -20.26 -19.43 1.70
N TYR A 60 -21.17 -19.73 2.62
CA TYR A 60 -22.41 -18.95 2.81
C TYR A 60 -22.16 -17.58 3.48
N LYS A 61 -20.92 -17.32 3.93
CA LYS A 61 -20.55 -16.06 4.58
C LYS A 61 -19.63 -15.25 3.67
N LEU A 62 -20.12 -14.09 3.26
CA LEU A 62 -19.33 -13.07 2.56
C LEU A 62 -18.13 -12.66 3.44
N ARG A 63 -16.93 -12.80 2.90
CA ARG A 63 -15.68 -12.44 3.59
C ARG A 63 -14.79 -11.65 2.63
N TYR A 64 -14.21 -10.58 3.14
CA TYR A 64 -13.22 -9.77 2.42
C TYR A 64 -11.86 -9.84 3.10
N GLY A 65 -10.83 -9.83 2.26
CA GLY A 65 -9.46 -9.53 2.62
C GLY A 65 -8.97 -8.31 1.83
N PHE A 66 -7.67 -8.02 1.94
CA PHE A 66 -7.03 -6.94 1.22
C PHE A 66 -5.73 -7.40 0.57
N ASP A 67 -5.55 -7.05 -0.70
CA ASP A 67 -4.25 -7.14 -1.34
C ASP A 67 -3.50 -5.81 -1.14
N VAL A 68 -2.42 -5.86 -0.36
CA VAL A 68 -1.56 -4.72 -0.06
C VAL A 68 -0.35 -4.78 -0.98
N LYS A 69 -0.16 -3.73 -1.79
CA LYS A 69 0.96 -3.62 -2.73
C LYS A 69 1.95 -2.55 -2.29
N TYR A 70 3.23 -2.86 -2.33
CA TYR A 70 4.30 -1.97 -1.87
C TYR A 70 5.63 -2.28 -2.56
N TYR A 71 6.58 -1.36 -2.45
CA TYR A 71 7.97 -1.59 -2.87
C TYR A 71 8.86 -1.79 -1.66
N VAL A 72 9.91 -2.59 -1.82
CA VAL A 72 11.01 -2.63 -0.87
C VAL A 72 11.95 -1.48 -1.21
N THR A 73 12.15 -0.55 -0.28
CA THR A 73 12.94 0.68 -0.51
C THR A 73 14.10 0.82 0.46
N ASN A 74 14.17 -0.03 1.49
CA ASN A 74 15.14 0.12 2.56
C ASN A 74 16.46 -0.60 2.24
N LEU A 75 17.57 0.13 2.33
CA LEU A 75 18.91 -0.35 2.01
C LEU A 75 19.79 -0.56 3.26
N GLU A 76 19.23 -0.35 4.46
CA GLU A 76 19.97 -0.51 5.71
C GLU A 76 20.47 -1.96 5.88
N PRO A 77 21.74 -2.19 6.28
CA PRO A 77 22.31 -3.54 6.40
C PRO A 77 21.57 -4.47 7.37
N GLU A 78 20.97 -3.90 8.42
CA GLU A 78 20.21 -4.64 9.43
C GLU A 78 18.72 -4.80 9.09
N PHE A 79 18.28 -4.35 7.91
CA PHE A 79 16.88 -4.41 7.51
C PHE A 79 16.39 -5.85 7.38
N ILE A 80 15.27 -6.17 8.04
CA ILE A 80 14.68 -7.51 8.06
C ILE A 80 13.26 -7.57 7.51
N GLY A 81 12.64 -6.41 7.24
CA GLY A 81 11.31 -6.36 6.69
C GLY A 81 10.44 -5.21 7.19
N TYR A 82 9.16 -5.30 6.87
CA TYR A 82 8.16 -4.29 7.19
C TYR A 82 7.09 -4.82 8.15
N ASN A 83 6.77 -4.02 9.16
CA ASN A 83 5.59 -4.18 10.00
C ASN A 83 4.39 -3.49 9.35
N LEU A 84 3.28 -4.22 9.19
CA LEU A 84 1.99 -3.68 8.74
C LEU A 84 1.14 -3.32 9.95
N TYR A 85 0.54 -2.15 9.96
CA TYR A 85 -0.43 -1.77 10.98
C TYR A 85 -1.78 -1.58 10.33
N ILE A 86 -2.82 -2.10 10.98
CA ILE A 86 -4.20 -2.08 10.49
C ILE A 86 -5.12 -1.56 11.60
N THR A 87 -6.01 -0.64 11.25
CA THR A 87 -6.99 -0.07 12.19
C THR A 87 -8.26 0.36 11.47
N THR A 88 -9.33 0.60 12.21
CA THR A 88 -10.61 1.14 11.73
C THR A 88 -10.71 2.67 11.83
N THR A 89 -9.75 3.31 12.49
CA THR A 89 -9.71 4.77 12.66
C THR A 89 -8.47 5.36 11.99
N SER A 90 -8.57 6.58 11.46
CA SER A 90 -7.40 7.28 10.94
C SER A 90 -6.33 7.42 12.03
N LEU A 91 -5.05 7.23 11.66
CA LEU A 91 -3.94 7.30 12.60
C LEU A 91 -3.20 8.61 12.41
N SER A 92 -3.18 9.46 13.43
CA SER A 92 -2.16 10.49 13.57
C SER A 92 -0.93 9.90 14.29
N THR A 93 0.20 10.60 14.26
CA THR A 93 1.40 10.21 15.02
C THR A 93 1.08 10.06 16.52
N GLU A 94 0.21 10.91 17.05
CA GLU A 94 -0.28 10.87 18.44
C GLU A 94 -1.19 9.67 18.70
N ALA A 95 -2.03 9.28 17.73
CA ALA A 95 -2.92 8.13 17.86
C ALA A 95 -2.14 6.83 18.13
N ILE A 96 -0.94 6.70 17.54
CA ILE A 96 0.00 5.59 17.73
C ILE A 96 0.51 5.57 19.16
N LEU A 97 0.99 6.72 19.63
CA LEU A 97 1.50 6.88 20.99
C LEU A 97 0.42 6.61 22.04
N SER A 98 -0.85 6.85 21.69
CA SER A 98 -2.01 6.55 22.53
C SER A 98 -2.55 5.12 22.43
N GLY A 99 -1.93 4.25 21.61
CA GLY A 99 -2.27 2.82 21.53
C GLY A 99 -3.21 2.42 20.39
N ILE A 100 -3.66 3.34 19.54
CA ILE A 100 -4.52 3.02 18.39
C ILE A 100 -3.64 2.59 17.21
N GLY A 101 -3.84 1.37 16.71
CA GLY A 101 -2.99 0.82 15.66
C GLY A 101 -1.51 0.78 16.06
N ALA A 102 -1.23 0.63 17.35
CA ALA A 102 0.12 0.61 17.91
C ALA A 102 0.80 -0.76 17.74
N ASP A 103 0.01 -1.84 17.67
CA ASP A 103 0.54 -3.19 17.49
C ASP A 103 0.61 -3.54 15.99
N PRO A 104 1.71 -4.13 15.52
CA PRO A 104 1.81 -4.63 14.17
C PRO A 104 0.90 -5.85 13.95
N TYR A 105 0.58 -6.11 12.69
CA TYR A 105 -0.13 -7.29 12.24
C TYR A 105 0.82 -8.48 12.20
N LEU A 106 0.59 -9.48 13.05
CA LEU A 106 1.54 -10.59 13.27
C LEU A 106 0.97 -11.94 12.81
N PRO A 107 0.96 -12.25 11.49
CA PRO A 107 0.36 -13.47 10.97
C PRO A 107 1.01 -14.74 11.49
N LEU A 108 2.30 -14.67 11.83
CA LEU A 108 3.09 -15.77 12.37
C LEU A 108 3.35 -15.63 13.88
N GLY A 109 2.79 -14.60 14.52
CA GLY A 109 2.99 -14.31 15.95
C GLY A 109 4.31 -13.62 16.29
N TYR A 110 5.11 -13.22 15.30
CA TYR A 110 6.36 -12.48 15.48
C TYR A 110 6.58 -11.46 14.35
N GLU A 111 7.41 -10.45 14.62
CA GLU A 111 7.79 -9.40 13.67
C GLU A 111 9.02 -9.81 12.82
N PRO A 112 9.18 -9.26 11.60
CA PRO A 112 8.27 -8.36 10.90
C PRO A 112 7.08 -9.05 10.23
N THR A 113 6.02 -8.29 9.92
CA THR A 113 4.88 -8.81 9.15
C THR A 113 5.30 -9.34 7.77
N PHE A 114 6.15 -8.59 7.07
CA PHE A 114 6.64 -8.91 5.73
C PHE A 114 8.16 -8.96 5.76
N HIS A 115 8.75 -10.14 5.60
CA HIS A 115 10.19 -10.33 5.60
C HIS A 115 10.83 -9.90 4.29
N HIS A 116 11.88 -9.07 4.37
CA HIS A 116 12.69 -8.65 3.23
C HIS A 116 14.12 -8.37 3.66
N GLY A 117 15.07 -8.57 2.75
CA GLY A 117 16.44 -8.09 2.90
C GLY A 117 16.72 -6.80 2.13
N PRO A 118 17.81 -6.07 2.45
CA PRO A 118 18.20 -4.87 1.71
C PRO A 118 18.56 -5.16 0.24
N SER A 119 18.92 -6.39 -0.10
CA SER A 119 19.16 -6.84 -1.48
C SER A 119 17.92 -6.81 -2.37
N GLU A 120 16.73 -6.79 -1.78
CA GLU A 120 15.45 -6.76 -2.50
C GLU A 120 14.98 -5.33 -2.79
N ALA A 121 15.70 -4.32 -2.30
CA ALA A 121 15.34 -2.92 -2.45
C ALA A 121 15.31 -2.49 -3.92
N SER A 122 14.12 -2.16 -4.41
CA SER A 122 13.87 -1.71 -5.76
C SER A 122 12.48 -1.09 -5.89
N THR A 123 12.40 0.03 -6.60
CA THR A 123 11.14 0.72 -6.94
C THR A 123 10.66 0.42 -8.37
N THR A 124 11.32 -0.50 -9.09
CA THR A 124 10.87 -0.85 -10.45
C THR A 124 9.51 -1.55 -10.42
N ALA A 125 8.67 -1.31 -11.43
CA ALA A 125 7.33 -1.90 -11.50
C ALA A 125 7.33 -3.45 -11.43
N ALA A 126 8.38 -4.10 -11.92
CA ALA A 126 8.53 -5.56 -11.86
C ALA A 126 8.83 -6.10 -10.45
N SER A 127 9.29 -5.25 -9.54
CA SER A 127 9.60 -5.57 -8.14
C SER A 127 8.50 -5.17 -7.17
N LEU A 128 7.30 -4.85 -7.67
CA LEU A 128 6.13 -4.58 -6.84
C LEU A 128 5.77 -5.83 -6.04
N GLN A 129 5.81 -5.73 -4.72
CA GLN A 129 5.40 -6.78 -3.81
C GLN A 129 3.88 -6.72 -3.62
N SER A 130 3.25 -7.88 -3.42
CA SER A 130 1.82 -8.00 -3.14
C SER A 130 1.60 -9.02 -2.04
N ALA A 131 1.01 -8.58 -0.94
CA ALA A 131 0.69 -9.43 0.20
C ALA A 131 -0.81 -9.43 0.47
N ARG A 132 -1.40 -10.62 0.61
CA ARG A 132 -2.82 -10.79 0.90
C ARG A 132 -3.06 -10.89 2.40
N ILE A 133 -3.84 -9.96 2.93
CA ILE A 133 -4.29 -9.92 4.32
C ILE A 133 -5.71 -10.46 4.39
N ARG A 134 -5.91 -11.57 5.11
CA ARG A 134 -7.20 -12.30 5.13
C ARG A 134 -8.12 -11.91 6.28
N SER A 135 -7.57 -11.24 7.28
CA SER A 135 -8.26 -10.92 8.52
C SER A 135 -7.65 -9.67 9.15
N LEU A 136 -8.46 -8.94 9.92
CA LEU A 136 -8.00 -7.80 10.72
C LEU A 136 -6.98 -8.24 11.79
N LYS A 137 -7.24 -9.40 12.42
CA LYS A 137 -6.31 -10.05 13.35
C LYS A 137 -6.04 -11.48 12.89
N PRO A 138 -4.79 -11.95 12.93
CA PRO A 138 -4.44 -13.32 12.55
C PRO A 138 -4.77 -14.33 13.66
N ALA A 139 -4.60 -15.62 13.37
CA ALA A 139 -4.71 -16.70 14.37
C ALA A 139 -3.70 -16.48 15.53
N PRO A 140 -4.00 -16.92 16.78
CA PRO A 140 -5.08 -17.81 17.22
C PRO A 140 -6.44 -17.13 17.49
N GLY A 141 -6.50 -15.79 17.52
CA GLY A 141 -7.72 -15.02 17.73
C GLY A 141 -8.16 -14.32 16.45
N GLU A 142 -8.42 -15.08 15.38
CA GLU A 142 -8.72 -14.50 14.06
C GLU A 142 -9.96 -13.59 14.12
N VAL A 143 -9.78 -12.32 13.77
CA VAL A 143 -10.88 -11.36 13.62
C VAL A 143 -11.01 -11.02 12.14
N PRO A 144 -12.10 -11.42 11.46
CA PRO A 144 -12.29 -11.08 10.04
C PRO A 144 -12.57 -9.58 9.87
N PHE A 145 -12.27 -9.06 8.68
CA PHE A 145 -12.74 -7.74 8.27
C PHE A 145 -14.27 -7.73 8.20
N GLN A 146 -14.87 -6.63 8.66
CA GLN A 146 -16.30 -6.40 8.61
C GLN A 146 -16.64 -5.75 7.27
N VAL A 147 -17.63 -6.31 6.58
CA VAL A 147 -18.10 -5.78 5.29
C VAL A 147 -18.62 -4.35 5.50
N CYS A 148 -18.36 -3.47 4.53
CA CYS A 148 -18.73 -2.05 4.60
C CYS A 148 -18.05 -1.24 5.72
N GLU A 149 -16.97 -1.76 6.30
CA GLU A 149 -16.09 -0.98 7.16
C GLU A 149 -14.84 -0.50 6.41
N LYS A 150 -14.39 0.71 6.77
CA LYS A 150 -13.18 1.33 6.27
C LYS A 150 -12.01 1.00 7.18
N TYR A 151 -10.93 0.54 6.56
CA TYR A 151 -9.70 0.20 7.25
C TYR A 151 -8.57 1.08 6.74
N PHE A 152 -7.64 1.36 7.63
CA PHE A 152 -6.45 2.12 7.33
C PHE A 152 -5.21 1.27 7.55
N PHE A 153 -4.25 1.42 6.63
CA PHE A 153 -3.05 0.62 6.52
C PHE A 153 -1.82 1.53 6.46
N ARG A 154 -0.73 1.07 7.07
CA ARG A 154 0.59 1.71 6.96
C ARG A 154 1.70 0.69 7.15
N LEU A 155 2.91 1.06 6.73
CA LEU A 155 4.11 0.26 6.94
C LEU A 155 5.13 1.00 7.80
N GLN A 156 5.90 0.25 8.58
CA GLN A 156 7.16 0.69 9.20
C GLN A 156 8.25 -0.34 8.89
N ALA A 157 9.45 0.13 8.59
CA ALA A 157 10.61 -0.72 8.40
C ALA A 157 11.21 -1.11 9.75
N VAL A 158 11.67 -2.34 9.86
CA VAL A 158 12.24 -2.90 11.10
C VAL A 158 13.67 -3.38 10.83
N LEU A 159 14.57 -3.07 11.75
CA LEU A 159 15.94 -3.59 11.77
C LEU A 159 16.11 -4.74 12.78
N LEU A 160 17.14 -5.56 12.60
CA LEU A 160 17.56 -6.59 13.57
C LEU A 160 17.77 -6.03 14.98
N SER A 161 18.20 -4.78 15.10
CA SER A 161 18.40 -4.07 16.37
C SER A 161 17.10 -3.71 17.09
N GLY A 162 15.93 -3.94 16.47
CA GLY A 162 14.62 -3.52 16.99
C GLY A 162 14.30 -2.04 16.75
N ILE A 163 15.14 -1.34 15.99
CA ILE A 163 14.89 0.04 15.57
C ILE A 163 13.86 0.02 14.43
N GLU A 164 12.83 0.84 14.57
CA GLU A 164 11.82 1.06 13.54
C GLU A 164 12.02 2.40 12.81
N SER A 165 11.63 2.44 11.54
CA SER A 165 11.49 3.71 10.81
C SER A 165 10.36 4.57 11.37
N GLN A 166 10.37 5.84 10.96
CA GLN A 166 9.13 6.62 10.98
C GLN A 166 8.04 5.89 10.17
N PRO A 167 6.76 5.98 10.57
CA PRO A 167 5.66 5.39 9.83
C PRO A 167 5.54 5.99 8.44
N GLY A 168 5.27 5.11 7.47
CA GLY A 168 4.90 5.49 6.12
C GLY A 168 3.56 6.25 6.07
N PRO A 169 3.25 6.88 4.92
CA PRO A 169 1.93 7.47 4.70
C PRO A 169 0.84 6.41 4.86
N GLN A 170 -0.28 6.84 5.44
CA GLN A 170 -1.45 6.01 5.61
C GLN A 170 -2.26 5.94 4.31
N ILE A 171 -2.75 4.75 3.98
CA ILE A 171 -3.73 4.50 2.91
C ILE A 171 -4.98 3.86 3.51
N SER A 172 -6.15 4.14 2.96
CA SER A 172 -7.41 3.59 3.44
C SER A 172 -8.14 2.82 2.34
N ALA A 173 -8.76 1.71 2.70
CA ALA A 173 -9.60 0.93 1.78
C ALA A 173 -10.83 0.38 2.52
N CYS A 174 -11.93 0.24 1.78
CA CYS A 174 -13.17 -0.36 2.26
C CYS A 174 -13.15 -1.87 2.10
N ALA A 175 -13.66 -2.61 3.08
CA ALA A 175 -13.77 -4.08 3.03
C ALA A 175 -14.95 -4.54 2.15
N PHE A 176 -15.09 -3.93 0.98
CA PHE A 176 -16.07 -4.24 -0.06
C PHE A 176 -15.68 -3.50 -1.36
N TYR A 177 -15.86 -4.12 -2.54
CA TYR A 177 -15.43 -3.51 -3.81
C TYR A 177 -16.38 -2.41 -4.32
N ASP A 178 -17.66 -2.44 -3.93
CA ASP A 178 -18.66 -1.47 -4.36
C ASP A 178 -19.28 -0.75 -3.17
N SER A 179 -18.61 0.28 -2.68
CA SER A 179 -19.06 1.02 -1.50
C SER A 179 -20.43 1.68 -1.66
N THR A 180 -20.94 1.85 -2.90
CA THR A 180 -22.26 2.42 -3.15
C THR A 180 -23.41 1.53 -2.67
N LEU A 181 -23.15 0.23 -2.51
CA LEU A 181 -24.10 -0.75 -1.98
C LEU A 181 -24.06 -0.86 -0.45
N CYS A 182 -23.16 -0.13 0.21
CA CYS A 182 -23.09 -0.10 1.65
C CYS A 182 -24.17 0.81 2.25
N PRO A 183 -24.67 0.49 3.46
CA PRO A 183 -25.58 1.36 4.20
C PRO A 183 -25.03 2.79 4.30
N SER A 184 -25.92 3.79 4.23
CA SER A 184 -25.54 5.21 4.24
C SER A 184 -24.87 5.67 5.54
N ASP A 185 -25.02 4.89 6.62
CA ASP A 185 -24.41 5.09 7.92
C ASP A 185 -23.10 4.30 8.11
N SER A 186 -22.67 3.55 7.10
CA SER A 186 -21.41 2.81 7.13
C SER A 186 -20.19 3.73 6.93
N SER A 187 -19.03 3.33 7.41
CA SER A 187 -17.79 4.11 7.25
C SER A 187 -17.26 4.15 5.80
N CYS A 188 -17.91 3.43 4.88
CA CYS A 188 -17.56 3.33 3.48
C CYS A 188 -18.37 4.22 2.53
N ASN A 189 -19.41 4.90 3.03
CA ASN A 189 -20.26 5.82 2.24
C ASN A 189 -19.97 7.28 2.58
#